data_AF-A0A9P5V0I0-F1
#
_entry.id   AF-A0A9P5V0I0-F1
#
_cell.length_a   1.000
_cell.length_b   1.000
_cell.length_c   1.000
_cell.angle_alpha   90.00
_cell.angle_beta   90.00
_cell.angle_gamma   90.00
#
_symmetry.space_group_name_H-M   'P 1'
#
loop_
_entity.id
_entity.type
_entity.pdbx_description
1 polymer ?
#
loop_
_entity_poly.entity_id
_entity_poly.type
_entity_poly.pdbx_seq_one_letter_code
_entity_poly.pdbx_strand_id
1 'polypeptide(L)'
;MFFTLLKRLPNLEFLRIYSMDCEKVDTAAIMDGEFSRLKILHIHAQVVKKVDRRFASRFLPWMPALVEFSSTMLWPETAKVLAEKNLKLETFRQSLDRKSLHRHQGILPMINVASILLELSSSLKTFNGVDHRITARHLQTHAWNCVGLEVFRCQIVGLPTLKKSDRAVIDTLSASGLLSAEETAPPPDPRQIEAQEKQQRWLNMHGLVYDRLASLIRLTVLDLGWESRDVRKLEETIVRPSDVWAEAPIHEILELSLTSGLERLAPLTKLEVFGFDGVNHGIGKPELEWMARSWPRLKVMRGLHASTEPRLARLFSPKTVLREYMQTLRPGVIHTPALLLGSAKEDLGASPYMASDMFEGDSHDSKIDIYEFVSAMHELLVGEQLNVKEMDFSDMSKGAAKVLLASLREPPGKAGSWMRCRL
;
A
#
# COMPACT_ATOMS: atom_id res chain seq x y z
N MET A 1 20.47 2.96 19.93
CA MET A 1 19.28 2.38 20.60
C MET A 1 18.79 1.10 19.92
N PHE A 2 18.29 1.15 18.68
CA PHE A 2 17.72 -0.01 17.98
C PHE A 2 18.58 -1.29 18.08
N PHE A 3 19.88 -1.18 17.80
CA PHE A 3 20.80 -2.31 17.85
C PHE A 3 21.07 -2.84 19.26
N THR A 4 21.18 -1.93 20.23
CA THR A 4 21.31 -2.28 21.64
C THR A 4 20.09 -3.06 22.12
N LEU A 5 18.88 -2.65 21.70
CA LEU A 5 17.64 -3.37 22.03
C LEU A 5 17.68 -4.78 21.48
N LEU A 6 17.98 -4.95 20.19
CA LEU A 6 17.98 -6.28 19.59
C LEU A 6 19.06 -7.20 20.17
N LYS A 7 20.23 -6.67 20.54
CA LYS A 7 21.29 -7.45 21.21
C LYS A 7 20.90 -7.85 22.64
N ARG A 8 20.20 -6.99 23.36
CA ARG A 8 19.82 -7.21 24.77
C ARG A 8 18.50 -7.98 24.92
N LEU A 9 17.68 -8.02 23.88
CA LEU A 9 16.39 -8.69 23.84
C LEU A 9 16.40 -9.80 22.77
N PRO A 10 17.13 -10.91 23.00
CA PRO A 10 17.29 -11.97 21.99
C PRO A 10 15.98 -12.68 21.62
N ASN A 11 14.94 -12.56 22.46
CA ASN A 11 13.61 -13.12 22.24
C ASN A 11 12.60 -12.12 21.65
N LEU A 12 13.04 -10.92 21.25
CA LEU A 12 12.17 -9.92 20.65
C LEU A 12 11.66 -10.42 19.29
N GLU A 13 10.34 -10.54 19.15
CA GLU A 13 9.68 -10.99 17.91
C GLU A 13 9.00 -9.84 17.17
N PHE A 14 8.59 -8.78 17.88
CA PHE A 14 7.93 -7.60 17.30
C PHE A 14 8.63 -6.31 17.74
N LEU A 15 8.90 -5.43 16.78
CA LEU A 15 9.49 -4.11 17.03
C LEU A 15 8.88 -3.06 16.09
N ARG A 16 8.33 -1.99 16.67
CA ARG A 16 7.90 -0.79 15.94
C ARG A 16 8.79 0.40 16.30
N ILE A 17 9.26 1.14 15.30
CA ILE A 17 10.10 2.33 15.48
C ILE A 17 9.62 3.49 14.61
N TYR A 18 9.69 4.71 15.13
CA TYR A 18 9.22 5.92 14.45
C TYR A 18 10.32 6.72 13.78
N SER A 19 11.53 6.61 14.32
CA SER A 19 12.72 7.27 13.79
C SER A 19 13.90 6.34 13.94
N MET A 20 14.78 6.33 12.94
CA MET A 20 16.01 5.55 12.97
C MET A 20 17.15 6.44 12.46
N ASP A 21 18.07 6.77 13.36
CA ASP A 21 19.36 7.36 13.01
C ASP A 21 20.40 6.24 12.92
N CYS A 22 20.92 6.02 11.70
CA CYS A 22 21.93 5.01 11.39
C CYS A 22 23.31 5.60 11.08
N GLU A 23 23.52 6.91 11.24
CA GLU A 23 24.75 7.51 10.72
C GLU A 23 26.00 7.10 11.50
N LYS A 24 25.86 6.81 12.80
CA LYS A 24 27.00 6.69 13.75
C LYS A 24 27.15 5.32 14.44
N VAL A 25 26.38 4.31 14.06
CA VAL A 25 26.43 3.03 14.78
C VAL A 25 27.54 2.13 14.23
N ASP A 26 28.48 1.73 15.09
CA ASP A 26 29.38 0.61 14.80
C ASP A 26 28.59 -0.69 14.82
N THR A 27 28.30 -1.17 13.62
CA THR A 27 27.46 -2.32 13.37
C THR A 27 28.17 -3.64 13.65
N ALA A 28 29.51 -3.67 13.59
CA ALA A 28 30.29 -4.89 13.75
C ALA A 28 30.20 -5.38 15.20
N ALA A 29 30.47 -4.50 16.16
CA ALA A 29 30.46 -4.85 17.60
C ALA A 29 29.08 -5.29 18.14
N ILE A 30 28.00 -5.01 17.41
CA ILE A 30 26.63 -5.33 17.85
C ILE A 30 26.12 -6.65 17.26
N MET A 31 26.62 -7.06 16.09
CA MET A 31 26.14 -8.23 15.35
C MET A 31 27.04 -9.46 15.45
N ASP A 32 28.04 -9.45 16.33
CA ASP A 32 28.90 -10.61 16.61
C ASP A 32 28.11 -11.71 17.35
N GLY A 33 27.55 -12.67 16.62
CA GLY A 33 27.20 -13.99 17.17
C GLY A 33 25.90 -14.59 16.65
N GLU A 34 24.76 -14.04 17.05
CA GLU A 34 23.45 -14.70 16.87
C GLU A 34 22.48 -13.87 16.04
N PHE A 35 21.80 -14.50 15.09
CA PHE A 35 20.73 -13.86 14.31
C PHE A 35 19.55 -13.46 15.20
N SER A 36 18.93 -12.33 14.88
CA SER A 36 17.72 -11.88 15.55
C SER A 36 16.54 -12.83 15.30
N ARG A 37 15.72 -13.05 16.32
CA ARG A 37 14.43 -13.76 16.24
C ARG A 37 13.26 -12.87 15.80
N LEU A 38 13.55 -11.62 15.44
CA LEU A 38 12.54 -10.65 15.04
C LEU A 38 11.74 -11.16 13.84
N LYS A 39 10.42 -11.21 14.00
CA LYS A 39 9.46 -11.64 12.98
C LYS A 39 8.74 -10.46 12.34
N ILE A 40 8.52 -9.39 13.10
CA ILE A 40 7.76 -8.21 12.65
C ILE A 40 8.58 -6.95 12.94
N LEU A 41 8.84 -6.16 11.90
CA LEU A 41 9.54 -4.89 11.99
C LEU A 41 8.75 -3.78 11.30
N HIS A 42 8.29 -2.81 12.08
CA HIS A 42 7.57 -1.63 11.56
C HIS A 42 8.42 -0.38 11.71
N ILE A 43 8.64 0.35 10.61
CA ILE A 43 9.44 1.57 10.55
C ILE A 43 8.57 2.70 10.00
N HIS A 44 8.21 3.68 10.84
CA HIS A 44 7.44 4.85 10.40
C HIS A 44 8.33 6.03 9.99
N ALA A 45 9.65 5.88 10.10
CA ALA A 45 10.61 6.92 9.75
C ALA A 45 10.67 7.12 8.23
N GLN A 46 10.81 8.38 7.80
CA GLN A 46 11.33 8.65 6.46
C GLN A 46 12.81 8.24 6.42
N VAL A 47 13.06 6.99 6.04
CA VAL A 47 14.42 6.51 5.83
C VAL A 47 14.96 7.23 4.59
N VAL A 48 15.90 8.15 4.79
CA VAL A 48 16.59 8.83 3.68
C VAL A 48 17.39 7.80 2.90
N LYS A 49 17.50 7.96 1.57
CA LYS A 49 18.24 7.06 0.66
C LYS A 49 19.64 6.63 1.15
N LYS A 50 20.37 7.51 1.86
CA LYS A 50 21.68 7.17 2.44
C LYS A 50 21.59 6.11 3.55
N VAL A 51 20.52 6.17 4.34
CA VAL A 51 20.24 5.22 5.42
C VAL A 51 19.76 3.89 4.84
N ASP A 52 18.99 3.90 3.75
CA ASP A 52 18.49 2.68 3.10
C ASP A 52 19.59 1.66 2.81
N ARG A 53 20.64 2.04 2.07
CA ARG A 53 21.70 1.09 1.71
C ARG A 53 22.38 0.48 2.94
N ARG A 54 22.67 1.28 3.97
CA ARG A 54 23.29 0.79 5.21
C ARG A 54 22.33 -0.13 5.95
N PHE A 55 21.06 0.28 6.03
CA PHE A 55 20.02 -0.48 6.70
C PHE A 55 19.83 -1.85 6.05
N ALA A 56 19.64 -1.85 4.74
CA ALA A 56 19.47 -3.04 3.94
C ALA A 56 20.69 -3.96 4.00
N SER A 57 21.89 -3.47 3.70
CA SER A 57 23.07 -4.33 3.60
C SER A 57 23.57 -4.89 4.94
N ARG A 58 23.29 -4.20 6.06
CA ARG A 58 23.85 -4.58 7.37
C ARG A 58 22.83 -5.23 8.29
N PHE A 59 21.59 -4.74 8.33
CA PHE A 59 20.67 -5.10 9.40
C PHE A 59 19.63 -6.13 9.01
N LEU A 60 19.05 -6.01 7.82
CA LEU A 60 18.05 -6.99 7.35
C LEU A 60 18.60 -8.43 7.23
N PRO A 61 19.85 -8.68 6.80
CA PRO A 61 20.41 -10.03 6.76
C PRO A 61 20.55 -10.65 8.15
N TRP A 62 20.60 -9.82 9.19
CA TRP A 62 20.68 -10.27 10.58
C TRP A 62 19.32 -10.69 11.17
N MET A 63 18.22 -10.50 10.41
CA MET A 63 16.85 -10.82 10.82
C MET A 63 16.20 -11.88 9.91
N PRO A 64 16.82 -13.04 9.68
CA PRO A 64 16.32 -14.02 8.69
C PRO A 64 14.92 -14.59 9.02
N ALA A 65 14.45 -14.43 10.26
CA ALA A 65 13.12 -14.85 10.71
C ALA A 65 11.99 -13.86 10.38
N LEU A 66 12.30 -12.74 9.73
CA LEU A 66 11.32 -11.69 9.42
C LEU A 66 10.20 -12.21 8.49
N VAL A 67 8.96 -12.10 8.97
CA VAL A 67 7.72 -12.49 8.29
C VAL A 67 6.94 -11.26 7.81
N GLU A 68 7.04 -10.15 8.55
CA GLU A 68 6.38 -8.89 8.20
C GLU A 68 7.34 -7.71 8.30
N PHE A 69 7.34 -6.89 7.25
CA PHE A 69 8.07 -5.64 7.21
C PHE A 69 7.13 -4.48 6.85
N SER A 70 7.22 -3.40 7.61
CA SER A 70 6.50 -2.17 7.30
C SER A 70 7.43 -0.98 7.25
N SER A 71 7.27 -0.13 6.22
CA SER A 71 8.05 1.08 6.02
C SER A 71 7.19 2.15 5.35
N THR A 72 7.42 3.43 5.64
CA THR A 72 6.78 4.54 4.91
C THR A 72 7.08 4.50 3.42
N MET A 73 8.28 4.02 3.05
CA MET A 73 8.70 3.84 1.66
C MET A 73 9.53 2.56 1.51
N LEU A 74 9.24 1.78 0.48
CA LEU A 74 10.13 0.69 0.04
C LEU A 74 11.19 1.23 -0.91
N TRP A 75 12.45 1.04 -0.53
CA TRP A 75 13.61 1.41 -1.34
C TRP A 75 14.22 0.19 -2.03
N PRO A 76 14.96 0.36 -3.15
CA PRO A 76 15.49 -0.77 -3.93
C PRO A 76 16.39 -1.73 -3.14
N GLU A 77 17.34 -1.20 -2.35
CA GLU A 77 18.28 -2.06 -1.62
C GLU A 77 17.56 -2.83 -0.50
N THR A 78 16.66 -2.15 0.22
CA THR A 78 15.79 -2.81 1.21
C THR A 78 14.95 -3.90 0.56
N ALA A 79 14.27 -3.63 -0.57
CA ALA A 79 13.46 -4.62 -1.27
C ALA A 79 14.28 -5.84 -1.70
N LYS A 80 15.48 -5.61 -2.26
CA LYS A 80 16.39 -6.68 -2.69
C LYS A 80 16.81 -7.56 -1.52
N VAL A 81 17.28 -6.97 -0.42
CA VAL A 81 17.73 -7.74 0.74
C VAL A 81 16.57 -8.48 1.40
N LEU A 82 15.41 -7.83 1.54
CA LEU A 82 14.19 -8.48 2.04
C LEU A 82 13.87 -9.74 1.24
N ALA A 83 13.89 -9.65 -0.09
CA ALA A 83 13.59 -10.81 -0.92
C ALA A 83 14.67 -11.90 -0.88
N GLU A 84 15.96 -11.53 -0.85
CA GLU A 84 17.08 -12.48 -0.93
C GLU A 84 17.42 -13.13 0.41
N LYS A 85 17.24 -12.41 1.54
CA LYS A 85 17.71 -12.83 2.87
C LYS A 85 16.58 -13.16 3.83
N ASN A 86 15.38 -12.62 3.61
CA ASN A 86 14.22 -12.84 4.47
C ASN A 86 13.20 -13.71 3.73
N LEU A 87 13.59 -14.96 3.41
CA LEU A 87 12.80 -15.92 2.62
C LEU A 87 11.45 -16.31 3.25
N LYS A 88 11.21 -15.92 4.51
CA LYS A 88 9.94 -16.12 5.22
C LYS A 88 9.05 -14.88 5.17
N LEU A 89 9.43 -13.82 4.46
CA LEU A 89 8.65 -12.60 4.35
C LEU A 89 7.32 -12.91 3.65
N GLU A 90 6.22 -12.76 4.37
CA GLU A 90 4.87 -12.96 3.88
C GLU A 90 4.14 -11.64 3.65
N THR A 91 4.53 -10.58 4.37
CA THR A 91 3.81 -9.31 4.38
C THR A 91 4.74 -8.11 4.24
N PHE A 92 4.48 -7.28 3.24
CA PHE A 92 4.97 -5.91 3.15
C PHE A 92 3.81 -4.92 3.32
N ARG A 93 3.96 -3.96 4.24
CA ARG A 93 2.99 -2.87 4.45
C ARG A 93 3.65 -1.51 4.36
N GLN A 94 3.09 -0.64 3.53
CA GLN A 94 3.45 0.75 3.54
C GLN A 94 2.83 1.43 4.76
N SER A 95 3.68 2.04 5.59
CA SER A 95 3.24 2.88 6.71
C SER A 95 2.75 4.22 6.16
N LEU A 96 1.44 4.41 6.13
CA LEU A 96 0.87 5.71 5.78
C LEU A 96 0.76 6.56 7.03
N ASP A 97 1.16 7.83 6.95
CA ASP A 97 0.79 8.80 7.98
C ASP A 97 -0.73 8.98 7.91
N ARG A 98 -1.40 8.62 9.01
CA ARG A 98 -2.86 8.57 9.13
C ARG A 98 -3.55 9.90 8.77
N LYS A 99 -2.80 11.00 8.73
CA LYS A 99 -3.36 12.34 8.51
C LYS A 99 -3.49 12.75 7.05
N SER A 100 -2.93 12.03 6.07
CA SER A 100 -3.25 12.26 4.65
C SER A 100 -2.72 11.18 3.72
N LEU A 101 -3.47 10.87 2.66
CA LEU A 101 -2.90 10.26 1.44
C LEU A 101 -2.20 11.30 0.55
N HIS A 102 -2.09 12.54 1.00
CA HIS A 102 -1.31 13.52 0.27
C HIS A 102 0.15 13.23 0.47
N ARG A 103 0.86 13.25 -0.64
CA ARG A 103 2.31 13.14 -0.70
C ARG A 103 2.90 14.08 0.34
N HIS A 104 3.37 13.51 1.44
CA HIS A 104 4.16 14.27 2.39
C HIS A 104 5.48 14.61 1.70
N GLN A 105 5.66 15.87 1.32
CA GLN A 105 6.96 16.48 1.07
C GLN A 105 7.73 15.97 -0.16
N GLY A 106 7.07 15.74 -1.29
CA GLY A 106 7.73 15.69 -2.61
C GLY A 106 8.66 14.49 -2.89
N ILE A 107 8.77 13.53 -1.98
CA ILE A 107 9.51 12.28 -2.25
C ILE A 107 8.57 11.29 -2.91
N LEU A 108 8.80 11.02 -4.20
CA LEU A 108 8.08 9.97 -4.92
C LEU A 108 8.74 8.62 -4.67
N PRO A 109 7.96 7.56 -4.37
CA PRO A 109 8.50 6.21 -4.40
C PRO A 109 9.10 5.93 -5.76
N MET A 110 10.24 5.24 -5.76
CA MET A 110 10.87 4.80 -6.98
C MET A 110 9.97 3.80 -7.72
N ILE A 111 9.85 3.98 -9.02
CA ILE A 111 9.05 3.13 -9.91
C ILE A 111 9.66 1.72 -9.98
N ASN A 112 8.83 0.69 -10.06
CA ASN A 112 9.16 -0.74 -10.15
C ASN A 112 9.85 -1.34 -8.92
N VAL A 113 10.03 -0.61 -7.81
CA VAL A 113 10.65 -1.18 -6.59
C VAL A 113 9.79 -2.28 -5.97
N ALA A 114 8.46 -2.13 -6.01
CA ALA A 114 7.53 -3.16 -5.58
C ALA A 114 7.75 -4.49 -6.32
N SER A 115 8.09 -4.42 -7.62
CA SER A 115 8.31 -5.60 -8.44
C SER A 115 9.47 -6.46 -7.94
N ILE A 116 10.48 -5.88 -7.29
CA ILE A 116 11.60 -6.65 -6.71
C ILE A 116 11.08 -7.70 -5.72
N LEU A 117 10.16 -7.32 -4.83
CA LEU A 117 9.55 -8.27 -3.89
C LEU A 117 8.66 -9.29 -4.59
N LEU A 118 7.82 -8.84 -5.55
CA LEU A 118 6.89 -9.71 -6.28
C LEU A 118 7.61 -10.76 -7.15
N GLU A 119 8.77 -10.40 -7.70
CA GLU A 119 9.62 -11.26 -8.53
C GLU A 119 10.44 -12.23 -7.70
N LEU A 120 10.97 -11.79 -6.55
CA LEU A 120 11.97 -12.58 -5.81
C LEU A 120 11.39 -13.31 -4.59
N SER A 121 10.23 -12.90 -4.06
CA SER A 121 9.65 -13.45 -2.83
C SER A 121 8.45 -14.36 -3.12
N SER A 122 8.68 -15.68 -3.18
CA SER A 122 7.61 -16.67 -3.42
C SER A 122 6.66 -16.85 -2.22
N SER A 123 7.11 -16.51 -1.01
CA SER A 123 6.32 -16.56 0.23
C SER A 123 5.37 -15.38 0.42
N LEU A 124 5.50 -14.32 -0.39
CA LEU A 124 4.76 -13.09 -0.20
C LEU A 124 3.25 -13.31 -0.44
N LYS A 125 2.46 -13.03 0.60
CA LYS A 125 0.98 -13.12 0.59
C LYS A 125 0.33 -11.75 0.56
N THR A 126 0.96 -10.75 1.19
CA THR A 126 0.43 -9.39 1.27
C THR A 126 1.45 -8.39 0.78
N PHE A 127 1.10 -7.67 -0.29
CA PHE A 127 1.77 -6.46 -0.71
C PHE A 127 0.79 -5.29 -0.60
N ASN A 128 0.93 -4.48 0.45
CA ASN A 128 0.13 -3.29 0.67
C ASN A 128 1.00 -2.05 0.49
N GLY A 129 1.28 -1.68 -0.76
CA GLY A 129 2.13 -0.55 -1.13
C GLY A 129 1.37 0.40 -2.05
N VAL A 130 0.34 1.05 -1.53
CA VAL A 130 -0.61 1.82 -2.33
C VAL A 130 0.03 3.00 -3.09
N ASP A 131 1.11 3.60 -2.57
CA ASP A 131 1.88 4.65 -3.26
C ASP A 131 2.84 4.09 -4.31
N HIS A 132 3.18 2.81 -4.21
CA HIS A 132 4.14 2.20 -5.10
C HIS A 132 3.55 2.04 -6.49
N ARG A 133 4.43 2.19 -7.49
CA ARG A 133 4.07 2.14 -8.91
C ARG A 133 4.86 1.07 -9.62
N ILE A 134 4.20 0.31 -10.46
CA ILE A 134 4.81 -0.63 -11.39
C ILE A 134 4.40 -0.24 -12.81
N THR A 135 5.38 -0.14 -13.70
CA THR A 135 5.11 0.16 -15.11
C THR A 135 4.63 -1.07 -15.85
N ALA A 136 3.67 -0.91 -16.76
CA ALA A 136 3.19 -2.01 -17.59
C ALA A 136 4.32 -2.64 -18.44
N ARG A 137 5.26 -1.83 -18.93
CA ARG A 137 6.47 -2.33 -19.61
C ARG A 137 7.31 -3.26 -18.72
N HIS A 138 7.42 -2.97 -17.42
CA HIS A 138 8.17 -3.83 -16.50
C HIS A 138 7.50 -5.19 -16.33
N LEU A 139 6.16 -5.24 -16.28
CA LEU A 139 5.38 -6.47 -16.20
C LEU A 139 5.50 -7.38 -17.42
N GLN A 140 5.88 -6.81 -18.58
CA GLN A 140 6.09 -7.56 -19.81
C GLN A 140 7.32 -8.48 -19.72
N THR A 141 8.39 -8.01 -19.09
CA THR A 141 9.68 -8.72 -19.04
C THR A 141 9.94 -9.40 -17.70
N HIS A 142 9.16 -9.09 -16.66
CA HIS A 142 9.37 -9.63 -15.32
C HIS A 142 8.13 -10.37 -14.83
N ALA A 143 8.32 -11.65 -14.51
CA ALA A 143 7.27 -12.50 -13.98
C ALA A 143 7.21 -12.41 -12.45
N TRP A 144 5.99 -12.36 -11.92
CA TRP A 144 5.78 -12.45 -10.47
C TRP A 144 5.84 -13.92 -10.02
N ASN A 145 6.61 -14.17 -8.97
CA ASN A 145 6.77 -15.50 -8.37
C ASN A 145 5.87 -15.71 -7.16
N CYS A 146 5.27 -14.64 -6.63
CA CYS A 146 4.32 -14.67 -5.52
C CYS A 146 2.92 -15.16 -5.94
N VAL A 147 2.80 -16.39 -6.46
CA VAL A 147 1.50 -16.99 -6.84
C VAL A 147 0.54 -17.15 -5.65
N GLY A 148 1.08 -17.10 -4.43
CA GLY A 148 0.36 -17.13 -3.16
C GLY A 148 -0.29 -15.81 -2.75
N LEU A 149 -0.18 -14.75 -3.55
CA LEU A 149 -0.61 -13.41 -3.17
C LEU A 149 -2.13 -13.32 -2.94
N GLU A 150 -2.51 -12.77 -1.79
CA GLU A 150 -3.89 -12.59 -1.32
C GLU A 150 -4.27 -11.11 -1.32
N VAL A 151 -3.34 -10.22 -0.98
CA VAL A 151 -3.55 -8.78 -0.98
C VAL A 151 -2.55 -8.11 -1.90
N PHE A 152 -3.05 -7.43 -2.92
CA PHE A 152 -2.25 -6.61 -3.83
C PHE A 152 -2.82 -5.19 -3.89
N ARG A 153 -2.09 -4.26 -3.30
CA ARG A 153 -2.38 -2.82 -3.36
C ARG A 153 -1.16 -2.11 -3.93
N CYS A 154 -1.26 -1.67 -5.18
CA CYS A 154 -0.17 -1.04 -5.91
C CYS A 154 -0.73 -0.42 -7.21
N GLN A 155 -0.19 0.72 -7.62
CA GLN A 155 -0.58 1.36 -8.87
C GLN A 155 0.15 0.70 -10.05
N ILE A 156 -0.59 0.47 -11.15
CA ILE A 156 0.01 0.08 -12.44
C ILE A 156 -0.09 1.27 -13.39
N VAL A 157 1.08 1.72 -13.87
CA VAL A 157 1.23 2.98 -14.64
C VAL A 157 1.96 2.75 -15.97
N GLY A 158 2.04 3.78 -16.79
CA GLY A 158 2.74 3.74 -18.09
C GLY A 158 2.03 2.87 -19.13
N LEU A 159 0.70 2.72 -19.03
CA LEU A 159 -0.10 2.15 -20.11
C LEU A 159 -0.35 3.22 -21.18
N PRO A 160 -0.16 2.90 -22.47
CA PRO A 160 -0.49 3.85 -23.52
C PRO A 160 -1.96 4.25 -23.41
N THR A 161 -2.30 5.52 -23.60
CA THR A 161 -3.70 5.96 -23.61
C THR A 161 -4.11 6.33 -25.03
N LEU A 162 -5.23 5.81 -25.50
CA LEU A 162 -5.81 6.23 -26.78
C LEU A 162 -6.36 7.66 -26.65
N LYS A 163 -5.86 8.57 -27.47
CA LYS A 163 -6.38 9.95 -27.53
C LYS A 163 -7.83 9.94 -28.02
N LYS A 164 -8.60 10.95 -27.62
CA LYS A 164 -10.00 11.13 -28.08
C LYS A 164 -10.10 11.15 -29.61
N SER A 165 -9.11 11.76 -30.28
CA SER A 165 -9.02 11.79 -31.75
C SER A 165 -8.87 10.40 -32.35
N ASP A 166 -8.11 9.52 -31.71
CA ASP A 166 -7.81 8.18 -32.21
C ASP A 166 -9.02 7.27 -31.97
N ARG A 167 -9.67 7.40 -30.80
CA ARG A 167 -10.95 6.74 -30.49
C ARG A 167 -12.04 7.10 -31.51
N ALA A 168 -12.21 8.37 -31.83
CA ALA A 168 -13.22 8.80 -32.81
C ALA A 168 -12.99 8.19 -34.21
N VAL A 169 -11.73 8.06 -34.64
CA VAL A 169 -11.38 7.39 -35.90
C VAL A 169 -11.75 5.90 -35.84
N ILE A 170 -11.39 5.21 -34.76
CA ILE A 170 -11.70 3.80 -34.53
C ILE A 170 -13.21 3.55 -34.49
N ASP A 171 -13.96 4.40 -33.79
CA ASP A 171 -15.41 4.31 -33.67
C ASP A 171 -16.09 4.48 -35.04
N THR A 172 -15.58 5.41 -35.86
CA THR A 172 -16.07 5.63 -37.23
C THR A 172 -15.79 4.42 -38.12
N LEU A 173 -14.58 3.86 -38.05
CA LEU A 173 -14.22 2.63 -38.78
C LEU A 173 -15.10 1.44 -38.40
N SER A 174 -15.36 1.28 -37.10
CA SER A 174 -16.20 0.20 -36.56
C SER A 174 -17.66 0.36 -37.01
N ALA A 175 -18.20 1.58 -36.98
CA ALA A 175 -19.57 1.86 -37.41
C ALA A 175 -19.79 1.70 -38.91
N SER A 176 -18.74 1.90 -39.71
CA SER A 176 -18.81 1.83 -41.17
C SER A 176 -18.80 0.40 -41.71
N GLY A 177 -18.59 -0.62 -40.86
CA GLY A 177 -18.47 -2.02 -41.29
C GLY A 177 -17.28 -2.32 -42.21
N LEU A 178 -16.39 -1.34 -42.41
CA LEU A 178 -15.24 -1.40 -43.31
C LEU A 178 -14.16 -2.38 -42.83
N LEU A 179 -14.25 -2.87 -41.59
CA LEU A 179 -13.35 -3.89 -41.06
C LEU A 179 -13.62 -5.30 -41.61
N SER A 180 -14.76 -5.51 -42.29
CA SER A 180 -15.27 -6.85 -42.64
C SER A 180 -15.58 -7.07 -44.12
N ALA A 181 -15.37 -6.08 -45.00
CA ALA A 181 -15.72 -6.19 -46.42
C ALA A 181 -14.48 -6.29 -47.33
N GLU A 182 -14.38 -7.42 -48.03
CA GLU A 182 -13.29 -7.81 -48.94
C GLU A 182 -13.26 -7.01 -50.26
N GLU A 183 -12.03 -6.88 -50.78
CA GLU A 183 -11.54 -6.60 -52.14
C GLU A 183 -11.82 -5.27 -52.86
N THR A 184 -12.88 -4.50 -52.58
CA THR A 184 -13.11 -3.21 -53.30
C THR A 184 -12.95 -1.94 -52.47
N ALA A 185 -12.53 -2.05 -51.20
CA ALA A 185 -12.32 -0.88 -50.36
C ALA A 185 -11.10 -0.06 -50.82
N PRO A 186 -11.18 1.28 -50.84
CA PRO A 186 -10.00 2.11 -51.04
C PRO A 186 -8.95 1.82 -49.95
N PRO A 187 -7.65 1.95 -50.26
CA PRO A 187 -6.61 1.71 -49.28
C PRO A 187 -6.84 2.59 -48.04
N PRO A 188 -6.69 2.05 -46.82
CA PRO A 188 -6.97 2.79 -45.60
C PRO A 188 -6.06 4.02 -45.50
N ASP A 189 -6.64 5.13 -45.04
CA ASP A 189 -5.90 6.37 -44.78
C ASP A 189 -4.76 6.07 -43.80
N PRO A 190 -3.51 6.56 -44.02
CA PRO A 190 -2.41 6.45 -43.07
C PRO A 190 -2.80 6.74 -41.61
N ARG A 191 -3.72 7.68 -41.38
CA ARG A 191 -4.23 8.00 -40.03
C ARG A 191 -5.07 6.87 -39.42
N GLN A 192 -5.83 6.15 -40.23
CA GLN A 192 -6.61 4.99 -39.80
C GLN A 192 -5.69 3.83 -39.41
N ILE A 193 -4.65 3.58 -40.23
CA ILE A 193 -3.62 2.57 -39.94
C ILE A 193 -2.93 2.89 -38.61
N GLU A 194 -2.48 4.14 -38.40
CA GLU A 194 -1.81 4.54 -37.16
C GLU A 194 -2.72 4.41 -35.93
N ALA A 195 -4.00 4.78 -36.05
CA ALA A 195 -4.97 4.64 -34.96
C ALA A 195 -5.23 3.17 -34.60
N GLN A 196 -5.36 2.29 -35.60
CA GLN A 196 -5.51 0.85 -35.41
C GLN A 196 -4.28 0.22 -34.75
N GLU A 197 -3.07 0.56 -35.21
CA GLU A 197 -1.82 0.08 -34.59
C GLU A 197 -1.67 0.54 -33.14
N LYS A 198 -2.07 1.78 -32.83
CA LYS A 198 -2.12 2.28 -31.45
C LYS A 198 -3.13 1.50 -30.61
N GLN A 199 -4.32 1.24 -31.15
CA GLN A 199 -5.34 0.45 -30.47
C GLN A 199 -4.88 -0.97 -30.19
N GLN A 200 -4.22 -1.61 -31.15
CA GLN A 200 -3.71 -2.97 -30.96
C GLN A 200 -2.62 -3.01 -29.89
N ARG A 201 -1.67 -2.07 -29.91
CA ARG A 201 -0.64 -1.95 -28.86
C ARG A 201 -1.27 -1.70 -27.48
N TRP A 202 -2.31 -0.87 -27.44
CA TRP A 202 -3.08 -0.59 -26.24
C TRP A 202 -3.76 -1.85 -25.69
N LEU A 203 -4.53 -2.57 -26.52
CA LEU A 203 -5.19 -3.83 -26.16
C LEU A 203 -4.19 -4.89 -25.69
N ASN A 204 -3.06 -5.05 -26.40
CA ASN A 204 -2.04 -6.03 -26.04
C ASN A 204 -1.42 -5.73 -24.66
N MET A 205 -1.13 -4.46 -24.37
CA MET A 205 -0.56 -4.07 -23.08
C MET A 205 -1.56 -4.25 -21.94
N HIS A 206 -2.82 -3.87 -22.14
CA HIS A 206 -3.88 -4.11 -21.14
C HIS A 206 -4.10 -5.60 -20.91
N GLY A 207 -4.22 -6.39 -21.98
CA GLY A 207 -4.36 -7.84 -21.93
C GLY A 207 -3.25 -8.49 -21.12
N LEU A 208 -1.99 -8.08 -21.34
CA LEU A 208 -0.84 -8.59 -20.58
C LEU A 208 -0.94 -8.27 -19.08
N VAL A 209 -1.32 -7.04 -18.73
CA VAL A 209 -1.50 -6.65 -17.32
C VAL A 209 -2.65 -7.44 -16.68
N TYR A 210 -3.77 -7.59 -17.40
CA TYR A 210 -4.91 -8.37 -16.94
C TYR A 210 -4.57 -9.85 -16.74
N ASP A 211 -3.86 -10.47 -17.68
CA ASP A 211 -3.44 -11.87 -17.58
C ASP A 211 -2.52 -12.08 -16.37
N ARG A 212 -1.61 -11.12 -16.11
CA ARG A 212 -0.76 -11.15 -14.92
C ARG A 212 -1.58 -11.10 -13.64
N LEU A 213 -2.53 -10.18 -13.53
CA LEU A 213 -3.38 -10.05 -12.35
C LEU A 213 -4.32 -11.27 -12.18
N ALA A 214 -4.89 -11.77 -13.28
CA ALA A 214 -5.77 -12.94 -13.30
C ALA A 214 -5.07 -14.22 -12.84
N SER A 215 -3.75 -14.32 -13.04
CA SER A 215 -2.96 -15.45 -12.55
C SER A 215 -2.89 -15.54 -11.01
N LEU A 216 -3.16 -14.43 -10.30
CA LEU A 216 -3.16 -14.37 -8.85
C LEU A 216 -4.54 -14.80 -8.28
N ILE A 217 -4.94 -16.03 -8.57
CA ILE A 217 -6.27 -16.58 -8.24
C ILE A 217 -6.61 -16.62 -6.74
N ARG A 218 -5.62 -16.38 -5.88
CA ARG A 218 -5.78 -16.29 -4.42
C ARG A 218 -6.12 -14.89 -3.93
N LEU A 219 -6.12 -13.88 -4.79
CA LEU A 219 -6.42 -12.51 -4.40
C LEU A 219 -7.80 -12.39 -3.76
N THR A 220 -7.80 -11.84 -2.56
CA THR A 220 -8.98 -11.38 -1.82
C THR A 220 -9.08 -9.86 -1.86
N VAL A 221 -7.95 -9.15 -2.02
CA VAL A 221 -7.89 -7.70 -2.16
C VAL A 221 -7.08 -7.31 -3.38
N LEU A 222 -7.70 -6.60 -4.32
CA LEU A 222 -7.05 -5.97 -5.47
C LEU A 222 -7.37 -4.47 -5.45
N ASP A 223 -6.37 -3.64 -5.16
CA ASP A 223 -6.51 -2.19 -5.10
C ASP A 223 -5.47 -1.53 -6.02
N LEU A 224 -5.94 -1.05 -7.17
CA LEU A 224 -5.13 -0.38 -8.19
C LEU A 224 -5.17 1.15 -8.04
N GLY A 225 -5.99 1.64 -7.09
CA GLY A 225 -6.25 3.05 -6.91
C GLY A 225 -5.31 3.77 -5.96
N TRP A 226 -5.35 5.10 -6.06
CA TRP A 226 -4.76 6.03 -5.11
C TRP A 226 -5.73 7.19 -4.89
N GLU A 227 -6.21 7.36 -3.67
CA GLU A 227 -7.04 8.51 -3.33
C GLU A 227 -6.16 9.75 -3.15
N SER A 228 -6.29 10.71 -4.07
CA SER A 228 -5.45 11.91 -4.17
C SER A 228 -6.11 13.17 -3.62
N ARG A 229 -7.08 13.05 -2.70
CA ARG A 229 -7.82 14.20 -2.12
C ARG A 229 -7.21 14.71 -0.82
N ASP A 230 -6.88 16.01 -0.79
CA ASP A 230 -6.16 16.63 0.33
C ASP A 230 -7.15 17.01 1.40
N VAL A 231 -7.39 16.06 2.30
CA VAL A 231 -8.37 16.24 3.38
C VAL A 231 -7.98 17.41 4.28
N ARG A 232 -6.68 17.74 4.41
CA ARG A 232 -6.23 18.89 5.22
C ARG A 232 -6.60 20.21 4.57
N LYS A 233 -6.44 20.33 3.25
CA LYS A 233 -6.85 21.54 2.53
C LYS A 233 -8.36 21.75 2.56
N LEU A 234 -9.15 20.68 2.64
CA LEU A 234 -10.61 20.78 2.79
C LEU A 234 -11.02 21.43 4.11
N GLU A 235 -10.22 21.28 5.17
CA GLU A 235 -10.49 21.87 6.50
C GLU A 235 -10.08 23.35 6.58
N GLU A 236 -9.06 23.78 5.83
CA GLU A 236 -8.38 25.04 6.10
C GLU A 236 -8.88 26.29 5.34
N THR A 237 -9.75 26.25 4.32
CA THR A 237 -10.25 27.50 3.66
C THR A 237 -11.38 27.30 2.63
N ILE A 238 -11.90 28.41 2.06
CA ILE A 238 -12.73 28.46 0.84
C ILE A 238 -11.89 27.99 -0.36
N VAL A 239 -11.64 26.68 -0.44
CA VAL A 239 -10.88 26.07 -1.54
C VAL A 239 -11.73 26.12 -2.80
N ARG A 240 -11.23 26.74 -3.88
CA ARG A 240 -11.90 26.67 -5.18
C ARG A 240 -11.91 25.21 -5.62
N PRO A 241 -12.94 24.71 -6.32
CA PRO A 241 -12.97 23.33 -6.79
C PRO A 241 -11.72 22.90 -7.56
N SER A 242 -11.02 23.83 -8.23
CA SER A 242 -9.73 23.61 -8.89
C SER A 242 -8.59 23.22 -7.94
N ASP A 243 -8.64 23.68 -6.70
CA ASP A 243 -7.54 23.58 -5.73
C ASP A 243 -7.70 22.35 -4.83
N VAL A 244 -8.90 21.75 -4.77
CA VAL A 244 -9.19 20.47 -4.11
C VAL A 244 -8.51 19.31 -4.84
N TRP A 245 -8.38 19.42 -6.16
CA TRP A 245 -7.65 18.46 -7.00
C TRP A 245 -6.21 18.92 -7.14
N ALA A 246 -5.39 18.65 -6.12
CA ALA A 246 -3.96 18.94 -6.20
C ALA A 246 -3.27 18.17 -7.35
N GLU A 247 -3.84 17.05 -7.80
CA GLU A 247 -3.32 16.24 -8.89
C GLU A 247 -4.47 15.82 -9.84
N ALA A 248 -4.29 16.05 -11.15
CA ALA A 248 -5.15 15.48 -12.17
C ALA A 248 -5.24 13.94 -12.01
N PRO A 249 -6.32 13.28 -12.46
CA PRO A 249 -6.39 11.81 -12.46
C PRO A 249 -5.09 11.23 -13.01
N ILE A 250 -4.57 10.18 -12.38
CA ILE A 250 -3.32 9.56 -12.82
C ILE A 250 -3.52 9.14 -14.29
N HIS A 251 -2.76 9.73 -15.19
CA HIS A 251 -2.80 9.36 -16.60
C HIS A 251 -2.01 8.06 -16.83
N GLU A 252 -2.26 7.37 -17.94
CA GLU A 252 -1.52 6.14 -18.31
C GLU A 252 -1.70 4.97 -17.33
N ILE A 253 -2.91 4.79 -16.83
CA ILE A 253 -3.29 3.70 -15.92
C ILE A 253 -4.17 2.67 -16.62
N LEU A 254 -4.42 1.56 -15.93
CA LEU A 254 -5.27 0.48 -16.43
C LEU A 254 -6.73 0.95 -16.54
N GLU A 255 -7.23 1.05 -17.78
CA GLU A 255 -8.65 1.27 -18.09
C GLU A 255 -9.44 0.01 -17.74
N LEU A 256 -10.43 0.15 -16.87
CA LEU A 256 -11.25 -0.92 -16.28
C LEU A 256 -12.58 -1.05 -17.03
N SER A 257 -12.51 -1.38 -18.33
CA SER A 257 -13.67 -1.62 -19.19
C SER A 257 -13.65 -3.04 -19.78
N LEU A 258 -14.81 -3.56 -20.17
CA LEU A 258 -14.87 -4.85 -20.87
C LEU A 258 -14.14 -4.77 -22.23
N THR A 259 -14.14 -3.61 -22.88
CA THR A 259 -13.42 -3.42 -24.15
C THR A 259 -11.90 -3.50 -24.00
N SER A 260 -11.36 -3.21 -22.82
CA SER A 260 -9.92 -3.27 -22.56
C SER A 260 -9.45 -4.64 -22.04
N GLY A 261 -10.37 -5.57 -21.75
CA GLY A 261 -10.06 -6.90 -21.24
C GLY A 261 -10.35 -7.12 -19.76
N LEU A 262 -11.13 -6.26 -19.10
CA LEU A 262 -11.51 -6.43 -17.68
C LEU A 262 -12.06 -7.84 -17.39
N GLU A 263 -12.78 -8.44 -18.34
CA GLU A 263 -13.35 -9.77 -18.25
C GLU A 263 -12.33 -10.88 -18.00
N ARG A 264 -11.06 -10.65 -18.36
CA ARG A 264 -9.94 -11.57 -18.08
C ARG A 264 -9.70 -11.75 -16.59
N LEU A 265 -10.17 -10.83 -15.74
CA LEU A 265 -10.11 -10.97 -14.28
C LEU A 265 -11.22 -11.88 -13.69
N ALA A 266 -12.04 -12.53 -14.52
CA ALA A 266 -13.04 -13.49 -14.07
C ALA A 266 -12.50 -14.62 -13.14
N PRO A 267 -11.27 -15.13 -13.29
CA PRO A 267 -10.73 -16.17 -12.40
C PRO A 267 -10.57 -15.74 -10.93
N LEU A 268 -10.60 -14.44 -10.63
CA LEU A 268 -10.47 -13.88 -9.27
C LEU A 268 -11.75 -14.07 -8.43
N THR A 269 -12.26 -15.30 -8.36
CA THR A 269 -13.51 -15.65 -7.69
C THR A 269 -13.48 -15.46 -6.16
N LYS A 270 -12.29 -15.34 -5.58
CA LYS A 270 -12.04 -15.06 -4.16
C LYS A 270 -12.01 -13.57 -3.82
N LEU A 271 -12.11 -12.70 -4.82
CA LEU A 271 -11.98 -11.27 -4.63
C LEU A 271 -13.12 -10.74 -3.74
N GLU A 272 -12.74 -10.14 -2.62
CA GLU A 272 -13.65 -9.55 -1.64
C GLU A 272 -13.61 -8.01 -1.68
N VAL A 273 -12.44 -7.45 -1.99
CA VAL A 273 -12.22 -6.00 -2.06
C VAL A 273 -11.63 -5.65 -3.43
N PHE A 274 -12.31 -4.76 -4.16
CA PHE A 274 -11.82 -4.20 -5.41
C PHE A 274 -11.71 -2.68 -5.29
N GLY A 275 -10.54 -2.12 -5.56
CA GLY A 275 -10.27 -0.69 -5.42
C GLY A 275 -9.66 -0.05 -6.67
N PHE A 276 -10.21 1.11 -7.02
CA PHE A 276 -9.79 1.93 -8.16
C PHE A 276 -10.01 3.44 -7.86
N ASP A 277 -9.85 3.83 -6.59
CA ASP A 277 -9.89 5.24 -6.20
C ASP A 277 -8.87 6.07 -7.01
N GLY A 278 -9.24 7.28 -7.42
CA GLY A 278 -8.38 8.17 -8.21
C GLY A 278 -8.01 7.69 -9.63
N VAL A 279 -8.52 6.54 -10.07
CA VAL A 279 -8.33 6.00 -11.42
C VAL A 279 -9.39 6.56 -12.36
N ASN A 280 -9.00 7.03 -13.55
CA ASN A 280 -9.91 7.20 -14.67
C ASN A 280 -10.33 5.82 -15.22
N HIS A 281 -11.32 5.21 -14.56
CA HIS A 281 -11.55 3.77 -14.65
C HIS A 281 -12.37 3.31 -15.86
N GLY A 282 -13.19 4.14 -16.50
CA GLY A 282 -14.04 3.70 -17.63
C GLY A 282 -15.19 2.74 -17.26
N ILE A 283 -15.28 2.25 -16.03
CA ILE A 283 -16.39 1.42 -15.52
C ILE A 283 -17.75 2.10 -15.75
N GLY A 284 -18.60 1.46 -16.55
CA GLY A 284 -20.01 1.78 -16.72
C GLY A 284 -20.93 0.71 -16.11
N LYS A 285 -22.22 0.76 -16.48
CA LYS A 285 -23.19 -0.26 -16.06
C LYS A 285 -22.84 -1.68 -16.55
N PRO A 286 -22.42 -1.90 -17.82
CA PRO A 286 -22.07 -3.24 -18.31
C PRO A 286 -20.94 -3.88 -17.50
N GLU A 287 -19.91 -3.10 -17.16
CA GLU A 287 -18.80 -3.56 -16.31
C GLU A 287 -19.30 -3.97 -14.92
N LEU A 288 -20.18 -3.17 -14.29
CA LEU A 288 -20.74 -3.48 -12.97
C LEU A 288 -21.59 -4.76 -12.98
N GLU A 289 -22.42 -4.96 -14.01
CA GLU A 289 -23.16 -6.21 -14.18
C GLU A 289 -22.22 -7.42 -14.31
N TRP A 290 -21.16 -7.27 -15.11
CA TRP A 290 -20.15 -8.32 -15.26
C TRP A 290 -19.42 -8.60 -13.93
N MET A 291 -19.01 -7.56 -13.19
CA MET A 291 -18.35 -7.70 -11.89
C MET A 291 -19.28 -8.39 -10.87
N ALA A 292 -20.55 -8.00 -10.82
CA ALA A 292 -21.54 -8.57 -9.91
C ALA A 292 -21.75 -10.07 -10.13
N ARG A 293 -21.69 -10.53 -11.39
CA ARG A 293 -21.76 -11.97 -11.77
C ARG A 293 -20.44 -12.70 -11.52
N SER A 294 -19.32 -12.11 -11.92
CA SER A 294 -18.00 -12.79 -11.95
C SER A 294 -17.32 -12.87 -10.59
N TRP A 295 -17.60 -11.91 -9.69
CA TRP A 295 -17.00 -11.85 -8.35
C TRP A 295 -18.07 -12.09 -7.28
N PRO A 296 -18.48 -13.35 -7.04
CA PRO A 296 -19.55 -13.67 -6.10
C PRO A 296 -19.21 -13.27 -4.65
N ARG A 297 -17.92 -13.18 -4.31
CA ARG A 297 -17.45 -12.82 -2.96
C ARG A 297 -17.19 -11.34 -2.74
N LEU A 298 -17.44 -10.49 -3.74
CA LEU A 298 -17.22 -9.05 -3.61
C LEU A 298 -18.07 -8.47 -2.48
N LYS A 299 -17.40 -7.84 -1.50
CA LYS A 299 -17.98 -7.19 -0.32
C LYS A 299 -17.71 -5.68 -0.31
N VAL A 300 -16.57 -5.24 -0.85
CA VAL A 300 -16.15 -3.84 -0.79
C VAL A 300 -15.71 -3.36 -2.16
N MET A 301 -16.22 -2.21 -2.58
CA MET A 301 -15.76 -1.48 -3.76
C MET A 301 -15.27 -0.09 -3.38
N ARG A 302 -14.00 0.20 -3.71
CA ARG A 302 -13.40 1.53 -3.54
C ARG A 302 -13.32 2.19 -4.92
N GLY A 303 -13.68 3.47 -5.02
CA GLY A 303 -13.75 4.19 -6.30
C GLY A 303 -15.09 4.86 -6.57
N LEU A 304 -16.16 4.34 -5.95
CA LEU A 304 -17.56 4.75 -6.16
C LEU A 304 -18.22 5.32 -4.91
N HIS A 305 -17.49 5.52 -3.81
CA HIS A 305 -18.07 6.12 -2.62
C HIS A 305 -18.55 7.56 -2.91
N ALA A 306 -19.64 7.97 -2.25
CA ALA A 306 -20.05 9.36 -2.32
C ALA A 306 -18.98 10.24 -1.68
N SER A 307 -18.81 11.43 -2.22
CA SER A 307 -18.07 12.46 -1.52
C SER A 307 -18.77 12.76 -0.20
N THR A 308 -18.03 12.71 0.89
CA THR A 308 -18.48 13.19 2.21
C THR A 308 -18.74 14.69 2.20
N GLU A 309 -18.05 15.43 1.33
CA GLU A 309 -18.21 16.87 1.16
C GLU A 309 -19.43 17.19 0.28
N PRO A 310 -20.50 17.83 0.81
CA PRO A 310 -21.72 18.13 0.06
C PRO A 310 -21.48 19.01 -1.17
N ARG A 311 -20.50 19.92 -1.10
CA ARG A 311 -20.15 20.81 -2.23
C ARG A 311 -19.64 20.02 -3.43
N LEU A 312 -18.91 18.93 -3.19
CA LEU A 312 -18.37 18.08 -4.24
C LEU A 312 -19.36 17.02 -4.71
N ALA A 313 -20.39 16.69 -3.92
CA ALA A 313 -21.38 15.68 -4.28
C ALA A 313 -22.02 15.92 -5.67
N ARG A 314 -22.22 17.20 -6.06
CA ARG A 314 -22.74 17.56 -7.39
C ARG A 314 -21.77 17.21 -8.53
N LEU A 315 -20.47 17.33 -8.31
CA LEU A 315 -19.44 17.00 -9.30
C LEU A 315 -19.28 15.49 -9.50
N PHE A 316 -19.69 14.69 -8.52
CA PHE A 316 -19.59 13.24 -8.54
C PHE A 316 -20.90 12.52 -8.88
N SER A 317 -21.86 13.22 -9.49
CA SER A 317 -23.14 12.62 -9.86
C SER A 317 -23.01 11.31 -10.68
N PRO A 318 -22.04 11.15 -11.61
CA PRO A 318 -21.91 9.87 -12.33
C PRO A 318 -21.50 8.71 -11.43
N LYS A 319 -20.61 8.94 -10.44
CA LYS A 319 -20.19 7.91 -9.48
C LYS A 319 -21.34 7.49 -8.58
N THR A 320 -22.16 8.45 -8.14
CA THR A 320 -23.34 8.17 -7.32
C THR A 320 -24.34 7.27 -8.06
N VAL A 321 -24.60 7.54 -9.34
CA VAL A 321 -25.48 6.71 -10.17
C VAL A 321 -24.93 5.29 -10.33
N LEU A 322 -23.62 5.14 -10.58
CA LEU A 322 -22.97 3.83 -10.68
C LEU A 322 -22.98 3.07 -9.35
N ARG A 323 -22.78 3.76 -8.23
CA ARG A 323 -22.88 3.20 -6.89
C ARG A 323 -24.28 2.66 -6.61
N GLU A 324 -25.31 3.48 -6.81
CA GLU A 324 -26.71 3.10 -6.60
C GLU A 324 -27.07 1.89 -7.48
N TYR A 325 -26.63 1.90 -8.74
CA TYR A 325 -26.80 0.78 -9.65
C TYR A 325 -26.08 -0.50 -9.17
N MET A 326 -24.85 -0.39 -8.66
CA MET A 326 -24.17 -1.55 -8.08
C MET A 326 -24.91 -2.08 -6.83
N GLN A 327 -25.50 -1.19 -6.04
CA GLN A 327 -26.29 -1.58 -4.87
C GLN A 327 -27.58 -2.30 -5.25
N THR A 328 -28.19 -2.02 -6.41
CA THR A 328 -29.33 -2.82 -6.88
C THR A 328 -28.91 -4.22 -7.30
N LEU A 329 -27.73 -4.36 -7.93
CA LEU A 329 -27.17 -5.66 -8.33
C LEU A 329 -26.70 -6.48 -7.13
N ARG A 330 -26.07 -5.82 -6.13
CA ARG A 330 -25.41 -6.44 -4.98
C ARG A 330 -25.60 -5.58 -3.72
N PRO A 331 -26.75 -5.68 -3.01
CA PRO A 331 -27.05 -4.84 -1.85
C PRO A 331 -26.04 -4.96 -0.69
N GLY A 332 -25.33 -6.10 -0.59
CA GLY A 332 -24.30 -6.33 0.42
C GLY A 332 -22.93 -5.70 0.12
N VAL A 333 -22.75 -5.05 -1.04
CA VAL A 333 -21.48 -4.39 -1.40
C VAL A 333 -21.41 -3.01 -0.77
N ILE A 334 -20.37 -2.80 0.03
CA ILE A 334 -20.09 -1.54 0.72
C ILE A 334 -19.16 -0.69 -0.14
N HIS A 335 -19.50 0.59 -0.29
CA HIS A 335 -18.68 1.57 -1.00
C HIS A 335 -17.99 2.49 0.01
N THR A 336 -16.69 2.34 0.18
CA THR A 336 -15.89 3.11 1.14
C THR A 336 -14.61 3.62 0.47
N PRO A 337 -14.13 4.82 0.84
CA PRO A 337 -12.79 5.25 0.47
C PRO A 337 -11.73 4.32 1.05
N ALA A 338 -10.58 4.23 0.37
CA ALA A 338 -9.42 3.46 0.83
C ALA A 338 -8.94 3.84 2.25
N LEU A 339 -9.14 5.09 2.67
CA LEU A 339 -8.66 5.63 3.95
C LEU A 339 -9.31 5.07 5.21
N LEU A 340 -10.60 4.73 5.14
CA LEU A 340 -11.38 4.44 6.35
C LEU A 340 -11.16 3.02 6.91
N LEU A 341 -10.55 2.11 6.15
CA LEU A 341 -10.34 0.73 6.58
C LEU A 341 -9.02 0.50 7.31
N GLY A 342 -8.00 1.35 7.06
CA GLY A 342 -6.67 1.16 7.64
C GLY A 342 -6.54 1.54 9.12
N SER A 343 -7.44 2.34 9.68
CA SER A 343 -7.21 2.96 11.00
C SER A 343 -7.84 2.25 12.19
N ALA A 344 -8.90 1.44 12.02
CA ALA A 344 -9.71 1.01 13.17
C ALA A 344 -9.84 -0.49 13.42
N LYS A 345 -9.66 -1.37 12.42
CA LYS A 345 -9.94 -2.81 12.59
C LYS A 345 -8.90 -3.80 12.06
N GLU A 346 -8.07 -3.42 11.08
CA GLU A 346 -7.12 -4.37 10.47
C GLU A 346 -5.72 -4.35 11.09
N ASP A 347 -5.26 -3.22 11.65
CA ASP A 347 -3.94 -3.11 12.29
C ASP A 347 -3.94 -3.49 13.78
N LEU A 348 -5.12 -3.67 14.37
CA LEU A 348 -5.30 -4.12 15.75
C LEU A 348 -6.03 -5.45 15.71
N GLY A 349 -5.29 -6.55 15.60
CA GLY A 349 -5.84 -7.89 15.83
C GLY A 349 -6.67 -7.90 17.12
N ALA A 350 -7.99 -8.08 16.96
CA ALA A 350 -9.01 -8.32 17.95
C ALA A 350 -8.72 -7.87 19.41
N SER A 351 -9.28 -6.71 19.81
CA SER A 351 -9.74 -6.46 21.18
C SER A 351 -10.98 -5.55 21.13
N PRO A 352 -12.11 -5.86 21.80
CA PRO A 352 -13.41 -5.22 21.56
C PRO A 352 -13.71 -3.99 22.44
N TYR A 353 -12.72 -3.24 22.90
CA TYR A 353 -12.93 -2.03 23.71
C TYR A 353 -12.16 -0.85 23.14
N MET A 354 -12.79 -0.06 22.27
CA MET A 354 -12.54 1.39 22.08
C MET A 354 -13.63 1.94 21.13
N ALA A 355 -14.70 2.49 21.72
CA ALA A 355 -15.67 3.33 21.02
C ALA A 355 -16.18 4.41 21.99
N SER A 356 -15.27 5.26 22.45
CA SER A 356 -15.53 6.56 23.07
C SER A 356 -14.18 7.23 23.30
N ASP A 357 -14.10 8.54 23.07
CA ASP A 357 -12.95 9.43 23.30
C ASP A 357 -12.08 9.71 22.06
N MET A 358 -12.68 10.43 21.10
CA MET A 358 -11.95 11.47 20.38
C MET A 358 -12.00 12.74 21.25
N PHE A 359 -10.98 12.96 22.09
CA PHE A 359 -10.76 14.25 22.73
C PHE A 359 -9.64 15.00 22.02
N GLU A 360 -9.97 16.19 21.54
CA GLU A 360 -9.03 17.23 21.13
C GLU A 360 -8.26 17.72 22.36
N GLY A 361 -6.94 17.65 22.28
CA GLY A 361 -6.03 18.25 23.23
C GLY A 361 -4.82 18.79 22.49
N ASP A 362 -4.83 20.09 22.21
CA ASP A 362 -3.65 20.84 21.78
C ASP A 362 -2.58 20.77 22.89
N SER A 363 -1.63 19.84 22.77
CA SER A 363 -0.45 19.81 23.64
C SER A 363 0.80 20.26 22.87
N HIS A 364 0.94 21.57 22.70
CA HIS A 364 2.24 22.20 22.49
C HIS A 364 2.94 22.37 23.84
N ASP A 365 3.47 21.28 24.41
CA ASP A 365 4.68 21.31 25.25
C ASP A 365 5.02 19.93 25.82
N SER A 366 6.32 19.65 25.99
CA SER A 366 6.94 18.44 26.56
C SER A 366 7.31 17.28 25.62
N LYS A 367 8.14 17.55 24.61
CA LYS A 367 9.00 16.48 24.05
C LYS A 367 10.10 16.16 25.07
N ILE A 368 10.19 14.89 25.51
CA ILE A 368 11.40 14.38 26.15
C ILE A 368 12.53 14.47 25.12
N ASP A 369 13.71 14.84 25.58
CA ASP A 369 14.93 14.55 24.84
C ASP A 369 15.09 13.02 24.80
N ILE A 370 14.89 12.42 23.62
CA ILE A 370 14.99 10.98 23.38
C ILE A 370 16.28 10.39 23.97
N TYR A 371 17.35 11.20 24.10
CA TYR A 371 18.61 10.81 24.71
C TYR A 371 18.48 10.51 26.23
N GLU A 372 17.65 11.21 27.01
CA GLU A 372 17.46 10.93 28.44
C GLU A 372 16.75 9.59 28.70
N PHE A 373 15.69 9.31 27.95
CA PHE A 373 14.99 8.02 28.04
C PHE A 373 15.90 6.86 27.61
N VAL A 374 16.70 7.09 26.56
CA VAL A 374 17.67 6.13 26.05
C VAL A 374 18.77 5.83 27.06
N SER A 375 19.31 6.85 27.74
CA SER A 375 20.29 6.64 28.81
C SER A 375 19.71 5.81 29.96
N ALA A 376 18.47 6.10 30.37
CA ALA A 376 17.84 5.38 31.48
C ALA A 376 17.50 3.91 31.11
N MET A 377 17.06 3.65 29.88
CA MET A 377 16.92 2.29 29.35
C MET A 377 18.27 1.57 29.22
N HIS A 378 19.33 2.28 28.81
CA HIS A 378 20.66 1.71 28.73
C HIS A 378 21.17 1.29 30.12
N GLU A 379 21.01 2.12 31.15
CA GLU A 379 21.37 1.77 32.53
C GLU A 379 20.61 0.54 33.05
N LEU A 380 19.32 0.42 32.74
CA LEU A 380 18.51 -0.75 33.10
C LEU A 380 18.96 -2.04 32.39
N LEU A 381 19.29 -1.95 31.10
CA LEU A 381 19.71 -3.09 30.28
C LEU A 381 21.16 -3.55 30.52
N VAL A 382 21.96 -2.76 31.24
CA VAL A 382 23.34 -3.11 31.61
C VAL A 382 23.38 -4.15 32.75
N GLY A 383 22.29 -4.32 33.51
CA GLY A 383 22.24 -5.23 34.68
C GLY A 383 21.68 -6.64 34.45
N GLU A 384 20.66 -6.83 33.59
CA GLU A 384 19.95 -8.11 33.46
C GLU A 384 19.45 -8.38 32.03
N GLN A 385 19.34 -9.67 31.65
CA GLN A 385 18.67 -10.08 30.40
C GLN A 385 17.15 -10.07 30.59
N LEU A 386 16.46 -9.16 29.91
CA LEU A 386 15.00 -9.10 29.93
C LEU A 386 14.38 -10.02 28.87
N ASN A 387 13.37 -10.79 29.25
CA ASN A 387 12.62 -11.65 28.35
C ASN A 387 11.40 -10.91 27.75
N VAL A 388 11.65 -9.95 26.85
CA VAL A 388 10.61 -9.16 26.18
C VAL A 388 10.35 -9.72 24.77
N LYS A 389 9.08 -9.95 24.42
CA LYS A 389 8.66 -10.46 23.10
C LYS A 389 8.15 -9.38 22.15
N GLU A 390 7.50 -8.35 22.67
CA GLU A 390 6.87 -7.28 21.89
C GLU A 390 7.24 -5.91 22.48
N MET A 391 7.58 -4.94 21.63
CA MET A 391 7.88 -3.57 22.03
C MET A 391 7.35 -2.57 20.98
N ASP A 392 6.52 -1.63 21.43
CA ASP A 392 5.97 -0.53 20.62
C ASP A 392 6.37 0.83 21.22
N PHE A 393 6.70 1.80 20.37
CA PHE A 393 7.10 3.16 20.74
C PHE A 393 6.14 4.23 20.17
N SER A 394 4.90 3.87 19.84
CA SER A 394 3.93 4.75 19.14
C SER A 394 3.44 5.95 19.95
N ASP A 395 3.21 5.77 21.24
CA ASP A 395 2.47 6.75 22.05
C ASP A 395 3.24 7.19 23.31
N MET A 396 4.56 7.06 23.28
CA MET A 396 5.39 7.26 24.47
C MET A 396 5.52 8.75 24.85
N SER A 397 4.63 9.20 25.75
CA SER A 397 4.69 10.50 26.39
C SER A 397 5.73 10.55 27.52
N LYS A 398 6.08 11.78 27.97
CA LYS A 398 7.04 12.03 29.05
C LYS A 398 6.72 11.30 30.37
N GLY A 399 5.44 11.10 30.67
CA GLY A 399 4.98 10.39 31.87
C GLY A 399 5.13 8.87 31.76
N ALA A 400 4.76 8.29 30.61
CA ALA A 400 4.84 6.85 30.37
C ALA A 400 6.30 6.34 30.41
N ALA A 401 7.22 7.11 29.82
CA ALA A 401 8.66 6.85 29.89
C ALA A 401 9.17 6.77 31.34
N LYS A 402 8.73 7.68 32.23
CA LYS A 402 9.12 7.67 33.65
C LYS A 402 8.52 6.51 34.44
N VAL A 403 7.27 6.15 34.18
CA VAL A 403 6.60 5.01 34.84
C VAL A 403 7.26 3.69 34.43
N LEU A 404 7.59 3.53 33.15
CA LEU A 404 8.32 2.36 32.66
C LEU A 404 9.69 2.21 33.34
N LEU A 405 10.45 3.31 33.42
CA LEU A 405 11.74 3.35 34.10
C LEU A 405 11.63 3.03 35.60
N ALA A 406 10.49 3.32 36.23
CA ALA A 406 10.22 2.96 37.62
C ALA A 406 9.88 1.46 37.76
N SER A 407 9.02 0.92 36.90
CA SER A 407 8.60 -0.50 36.94
C SER A 407 9.74 -1.47 36.61
N LEU A 408 10.68 -1.07 35.75
CA LEU A 408 11.86 -1.87 35.40
C LEU A 408 12.94 -1.88 36.49
N ARG A 409 12.84 -1.03 37.53
CA ARG A 409 13.77 -1.01 38.68
C ARG A 409 13.34 -1.96 39.81
N GLU A 410 12.19 -2.64 39.71
CA GLU A 410 11.77 -3.60 40.73
C GLU A 410 12.53 -4.94 40.58
N PRO A 411 13.02 -5.53 41.69
CA PRO A 411 13.83 -6.74 41.63
C PRO A 411 13.04 -7.98 41.14
N PRO A 412 13.70 -8.97 40.50
CA PRO A 412 13.06 -10.04 39.72
C PRO A 412 12.21 -11.05 40.52
N GLY A 413 12.03 -10.88 41.83
CA GLY A 413 11.39 -11.85 42.71
C GLY A 413 9.86 -11.90 42.68
N LYS A 414 9.18 -11.05 41.91
CA LYS A 414 7.69 -10.96 41.93
C LYS A 414 6.98 -11.05 40.58
N ALA A 415 7.68 -11.01 39.45
CA ALA A 415 7.05 -10.96 38.13
C ALA A 415 7.37 -12.21 37.29
N GLY A 416 6.70 -13.33 37.59
CA GLY A 416 6.63 -14.49 36.67
C GLY A 416 5.72 -14.26 35.45
N SER A 417 5.57 -13.01 35.01
CA SER A 417 4.62 -12.61 33.96
C SER A 417 5.34 -12.15 32.71
N TRP A 418 4.92 -12.69 31.57
CA TRP A 418 5.26 -12.20 30.23
C TRP A 418 4.96 -10.70 30.15
N MET A 419 5.96 -9.88 29.86
CA MET A 419 5.75 -8.45 29.68
C MET A 419 5.37 -8.19 28.22
N ARG A 420 4.09 -7.90 27.98
CA ARG A 420 3.60 -7.33 26.73
C ARG A 420 3.56 -5.82 26.92
N CYS A 421 4.66 -5.13 26.60
CA CYS A 421 4.69 -3.67 26.62
C CYS A 421 3.97 -3.14 25.38
N ARG A 422 2.63 -3.05 25.44
CA ARG A 422 1.88 -2.07 24.64
C ARG A 422 2.00 -0.74 25.38
N LEU A 423 2.74 0.20 24.82
CA LEU A 423 3.02 1.52 25.39
C LEU A 423 2.20 2.59 24.70
#